data_AF-A0A4Q3B539-F1
#
_entry.id   AF-A0A4Q3B539-F1
#
_cell.length_a   1.000
_cell.length_b   1.000
_cell.length_c   1.000
_cell.angle_alpha   90.00
_cell.angle_beta   90.00
_cell.angle_gamma   90.00
#
_symmetry.space_group_name_H-M   'P 1'
#
loop_
_entity.id
_entity.type
_entity.pdbx_description
1 polymer ?
#
loop_
_entity_poly.entity_id
_entity_poly.type
_entity_poly.pdbx_seq_one_letter_code
_entity_poly.pdbx_strand_id
1 'polypeptide(L)'
;MLNHRRPKQTSWFYSDEKKGFIIESLEDLDRGEQVCDSYGRKCNSRFFLNYGFINLDNDANEVAVRVTFDKDDETINMKEKMLGETATSKTFRILASMEEENTIEFMNYIRFTEIRDKNTLLELMNIYENNRRTDKKIKTG
;
A
#
# COMPACT_ATOMS: atom_id res chain seq x y z
N MET A 1 26.78 9.35 10.15
CA MET A 1 25.38 9.04 9.76
C MET A 1 25.40 8.56 8.31
N LEU A 2 24.83 7.39 8.03
CA LEU A 2 24.81 6.78 6.69
C LEU A 2 23.73 7.42 5.85
N ASN A 3 23.98 7.70 4.57
CA ASN A 3 23.01 8.29 3.65
C ASN A 3 22.07 7.23 3.04
N HIS A 4 20.91 7.67 2.54
CA HIS A 4 19.94 6.79 1.91
C HIS A 4 20.41 6.27 0.54
N ARG A 5 20.41 4.96 0.35
CA ARG A 5 20.52 4.30 -0.96
C ARG A 5 19.63 3.05 -1.02
N ARG A 6 19.10 2.74 -2.22
CA ARG A 6 18.46 1.46 -2.53
C ARG A 6 19.15 0.80 -3.73
N PRO A 7 19.33 -0.53 -3.75
CA PRO A 7 19.04 -1.49 -2.67
C PRO A 7 19.88 -1.26 -1.41
N LYS A 8 19.52 -1.93 -0.29
CA LYS A 8 20.27 -1.77 0.97
C LYS A 8 21.69 -2.33 0.81
N GLN A 9 22.68 -1.54 1.21
CA GLN A 9 24.10 -1.89 1.21
C GLN A 9 24.55 -2.41 2.59
N THR A 10 23.75 -2.14 3.63
CA THR A 10 24.01 -2.56 5.01
C THR A 10 22.80 -3.26 5.65
N SER A 11 23.06 -4.06 6.68
CA SER A 11 22.07 -4.50 7.67
C SER A 11 22.46 -3.97 9.05
N TRP A 12 21.50 -3.86 9.94
CA TRP A 12 21.78 -3.48 11.32
C TRP A 12 20.96 -4.31 12.30
N PHE A 13 21.55 -4.54 13.47
CA PHE A 13 20.92 -5.24 14.59
C PHE A 13 21.58 -4.81 15.89
N TYR A 14 20.92 -5.10 17.01
CA TYR A 14 21.52 -4.93 18.33
C TYR A 14 22.17 -6.25 18.75
N SER A 15 23.43 -6.21 19.15
CA SER A 15 24.16 -7.36 19.70
C SER A 15 24.25 -7.23 21.21
N ASP A 16 23.67 -8.17 21.94
CA ASP A 16 23.77 -8.21 23.40
C ASP A 16 25.20 -8.53 23.87
N GLU A 17 25.90 -9.41 23.15
CA GLU A 17 27.29 -9.78 23.44
C GLU A 17 28.21 -8.55 23.35
N LYS A 18 28.09 -7.79 22.25
CA LYS A 18 28.88 -6.56 22.04
C LYS A 18 28.27 -5.34 22.73
N LYS A 19 27.09 -5.49 23.36
CA LYS A 19 26.31 -4.43 24.02
C LYS A 19 26.17 -3.17 23.14
N GLY A 20 25.78 -3.37 21.88
CA GLY A 20 25.72 -2.25 20.95
C GLY A 20 25.04 -2.55 19.61
N PHE A 21 24.74 -1.48 18.88
CA PHE A 21 24.26 -1.56 17.51
C PHE A 21 25.41 -1.91 16.57
N ILE A 22 25.21 -2.97 15.81
CA ILE A 22 26.13 -3.42 14.77
C ILE A 22 25.51 -3.08 13.43
N ILE A 23 26.34 -2.53 12.54
CA ILE A 23 26.02 -2.32 11.13
C ILE A 23 27.00 -3.18 10.33
N GLU A 24 26.47 -4.09 9.52
CA GLU A 24 27.27 -4.99 8.67
C GLU A 24 27.04 -4.63 7.20
N SER A 25 28.11 -4.61 6.41
CA SER A 25 28.00 -4.47 4.96
C SER A 25 27.49 -5.77 4.35
N LEU A 26 26.63 -5.64 3.35
CA LEU A 26 26.07 -6.76 2.58
C LEU A 26 26.83 -6.99 1.27
N GLU A 27 27.76 -6.10 0.95
CA GLU A 27 28.61 -6.11 -0.22
C GLU A 27 30.01 -5.61 0.15
N ASP A 28 30.98 -5.88 -0.73
CA ASP A 28 32.34 -5.37 -0.59
C ASP A 28 32.38 -3.87 -0.90
N LEU A 29 33.06 -3.11 -0.04
CA LEU A 29 33.15 -1.65 -0.13
C LEU A 29 34.58 -1.21 -0.34
N ASP A 30 34.82 -0.48 -1.42
CA ASP A 30 36.16 0.00 -1.75
C ASP A 30 36.59 1.15 -0.82
N ARG A 31 37.90 1.29 -0.65
CA ARG A 31 38.47 2.39 0.15
C ARG A 31 38.10 3.73 -0.50
N GLY A 32 37.42 4.57 0.27
CA GLY A 32 36.99 5.90 -0.18
C GLY A 32 35.56 5.93 -0.72
N GLU A 33 34.90 4.78 -0.85
CA GLU A 33 33.49 4.71 -1.20
C GLU A 33 32.60 5.20 -0.04
N GLN A 34 31.45 5.78 -0.39
CA GLN A 34 30.45 6.17 0.59
C GLN A 34 29.67 4.95 1.09
N VAL A 35 29.66 4.73 2.40
CA VAL A 35 28.79 3.74 3.04
C VAL A 35 27.38 4.31 3.14
N CYS A 36 26.42 3.63 2.52
CA CYS A 36 25.00 4.00 2.54
C CYS A 36 24.16 2.92 3.24
N ASP A 37 22.97 3.31 3.69
CA ASP A 37 21.94 2.40 4.19
C ASP A 37 20.59 2.70 3.53
N SER A 38 19.64 1.78 3.60
CA SER A 38 18.28 2.03 3.16
C SER A 38 17.41 2.49 4.33
N TYR A 39 16.90 3.72 4.26
CA TYR A 39 15.85 4.21 5.16
C TYR A 39 14.48 3.56 4.89
N GLY A 40 14.42 2.61 3.94
CA GLY A 40 13.22 1.90 3.52
C GLY A 40 12.59 2.48 2.26
N ARG A 41 11.59 1.75 1.75
CA ARG A 41 10.74 2.17 0.61
C ARG A 41 9.73 3.22 1.11
N LYS A 42 9.94 4.51 0.80
CA LYS A 42 9.09 5.62 1.26
C LYS A 42 8.90 6.67 0.17
N CYS A 43 7.71 7.25 0.07
CA CYS A 43 7.42 8.39 -0.81
C CYS A 43 8.23 9.63 -0.41
N ASN A 44 8.56 10.48 -1.40
CA ASN A 44 9.26 11.74 -1.20
C ASN A 44 8.54 12.71 -0.25
N SER A 45 7.21 12.66 -0.15
CA SER A 45 6.49 13.44 0.87
C SER A 45 6.99 13.12 2.28
N ARG A 46 7.35 11.86 2.54
CA ARG A 46 7.89 11.41 3.82
C ARG A 46 9.37 11.71 3.98
N PHE A 47 10.17 11.58 2.91
CA PHE A 47 11.59 11.96 2.92
C PHE A 47 11.78 13.45 3.14
N PHE A 48 10.98 14.27 2.46
CA PHE A 48 11.09 15.72 2.58
C PHE A 48 10.74 16.19 3.99
N LEU A 49 9.59 15.75 4.52
CA LEU A 49 9.10 16.21 5.82
C LEU A 49 9.92 15.70 7.02
N ASN A 50 10.42 14.47 6.98
CA ASN A 50 11.08 13.86 8.15
C ASN A 50 12.61 13.76 8.03
N TYR A 51 13.16 13.89 6.81
CA TYR A 51 14.58 13.69 6.55
C TYR A 51 15.23 14.85 5.79
N GLY A 52 14.45 15.83 5.30
CA GLY A 52 14.97 17.04 4.68
C GLY A 52 15.53 16.87 3.26
N PHE A 53 15.19 15.79 2.55
CA PHE A 53 15.63 15.57 1.17
C PHE A 53 14.54 14.92 0.30
N ILE A 54 14.75 14.90 -1.01
CA ILE A 54 13.95 14.14 -1.98
C ILE A 54 14.85 13.18 -2.75
N ASN A 55 14.30 12.04 -3.19
CA ASN A 55 14.96 11.13 -4.12
C ASN A 55 14.34 11.30 -5.52
N LEU A 56 15.16 11.65 -6.52
CA LEU A 56 14.66 12.11 -7.84
C LEU A 56 13.90 11.00 -8.61
N ASP A 57 14.36 9.76 -8.54
CA ASP A 57 13.77 8.60 -9.24
C ASP A 57 13.16 7.59 -8.26
N ASN A 58 12.29 8.09 -7.38
CA ASN A 58 11.73 7.29 -6.29
C ASN A 58 10.53 6.44 -6.74
N ASP A 59 10.77 5.15 -6.96
CA ASP A 59 9.78 4.09 -7.24
C ASP A 59 8.73 3.87 -6.13
N ALA A 60 8.91 4.52 -4.97
CA ALA A 60 7.99 4.50 -3.84
C ALA A 60 7.14 5.77 -3.75
N ASN A 61 7.25 6.68 -4.72
CA ASN A 61 6.40 7.86 -4.76
C ASN A 61 4.93 7.45 -4.93
N GLU A 62 4.09 8.03 -4.09
CA GLU A 62 2.66 7.79 -4.05
C GLU A 62 1.92 9.12 -4.02
N VAL A 63 0.69 9.12 -4.56
CA VAL A 63 -0.26 10.22 -4.46
C VAL A 63 -1.52 9.76 -3.73
N ALA A 64 -2.05 10.61 -2.86
CA ALA A 64 -3.31 10.35 -2.18
C ALA A 64 -4.48 10.76 -3.08
N VAL A 65 -5.34 9.80 -3.42
CA VAL A 65 -6.54 9.99 -4.24
C VAL A 65 -7.75 9.65 -3.41
N ARG A 66 -8.66 10.62 -3.25
CA ARG A 66 -9.96 10.41 -2.61
C ARG A 66 -10.99 10.09 -3.69
N VAL A 67 -11.61 8.92 -3.57
CA VAL A 67 -12.74 8.49 -4.40
C VAL A 67 -14.01 8.69 -3.60
N THR A 68 -15.03 9.29 -4.22
CA THR A 68 -16.36 9.50 -3.63
C THR A 68 -17.41 8.89 -4.53
N PHE A 69 -18.50 8.39 -3.96
CA PHE A 69 -19.66 8.03 -4.76
C PHE A 69 -20.27 9.28 -5.42
N ASP A 70 -20.80 9.09 -6.63
CA ASP A 70 -21.71 10.07 -7.23
C ASP A 70 -22.96 10.17 -6.36
N LYS A 71 -23.43 11.40 -6.09
CA LYS A 71 -24.59 11.63 -5.22
C LYS A 71 -25.89 11.22 -5.88
N ASP A 72 -25.93 11.21 -7.20
CA ASP A 72 -27.12 10.85 -7.99
C ASP A 72 -27.17 9.34 -8.30
N ASP A 73 -26.24 8.55 -7.75
CA ASP A 73 -26.22 7.11 -7.93
C ASP A 73 -27.29 6.42 -7.08
N GLU A 74 -28.35 5.94 -7.73
CA GLU A 74 -29.44 5.19 -7.09
C GLU A 74 -29.00 3.88 -6.42
N THR A 75 -27.78 3.41 -6.69
CA THR A 75 -27.26 2.15 -6.15
C THR A 75 -26.39 2.31 -4.90
N ILE A 76 -26.17 3.55 -4.41
CA ILE A 76 -25.32 3.85 -3.24
C ILE A 76 -25.69 2.99 -2.03
N ASN A 77 -26.97 2.96 -1.66
CA ASN A 77 -27.43 2.22 -0.47
C ASN A 77 -27.06 0.73 -0.52
N MET A 78 -27.07 0.14 -1.72
CA MET A 78 -26.69 -1.25 -1.92
C MET A 78 -25.17 -1.43 -1.77
N LYS A 79 -24.39 -0.52 -2.34
CA LYS A 79 -22.93 -0.54 -2.24
C LYS A 79 -22.44 -0.32 -0.81
N GLU A 80 -23.06 0.60 -0.07
CA GLU A 80 -22.79 0.83 1.36
C GLU A 80 -23.03 -0.44 2.18
N LYS A 81 -24.16 -1.13 1.93
CA LYS A 81 -24.47 -2.40 2.59
C LYS A 81 -23.41 -3.48 2.28
N MET A 82 -22.91 -3.53 1.04
CA MET A 82 -21.86 -4.49 0.64
C MET A 82 -20.50 -4.16 1.27
N LEU A 83 -20.17 -2.88 1.40
CA LEU A 83 -18.92 -2.42 2.04
C LEU A 83 -18.96 -2.55 3.56
N GLY A 84 -20.16 -2.59 4.17
CA GLY A 84 -20.33 -2.60 5.62
C GLY A 84 -19.99 -1.26 6.28
N GLU A 85 -19.87 -0.20 5.48
CA GLU A 85 -19.50 1.15 5.90
C GLU A 85 -20.45 2.15 5.24
N THR A 86 -20.85 3.18 6.00
CA THR A 86 -21.58 4.35 5.47
C THR A 86 -20.62 5.41 4.89
N ALA A 87 -19.35 5.05 4.69
CA ALA A 87 -18.34 5.97 4.21
C ALA A 87 -18.57 6.25 2.72
N THR A 88 -19.08 7.45 2.42
CA THR A 88 -19.30 7.93 1.05
C THR A 88 -18.01 8.22 0.28
N SER A 89 -16.85 8.10 0.94
CA SER A 89 -15.54 8.31 0.33
C SER A 89 -14.46 7.41 0.92
N LYS A 90 -13.55 6.92 0.08
CA LYS A 90 -12.35 6.18 0.47
C LYS A 90 -11.12 6.86 -0.13
N THR A 91 -10.05 6.95 0.64
CA THR A 91 -8.76 7.50 0.17
C THR A 91 -7.78 6.38 -0.05
N PHE A 92 -7.17 6.35 -1.23
CA PHE A 92 -6.12 5.42 -1.60
C PHE A 92 -4.82 6.18 -1.76
N ARG A 93 -3.70 5.55 -1.39
CA ARG A 93 -2.38 6.02 -1.78
C ARG A 93 -1.92 5.15 -2.94
N ILE A 94 -1.83 5.71 -4.13
CA ILE A 94 -1.51 4.97 -5.35
C ILE A 94 -0.11 5.29 -5.81
N LEU A 95 0.59 4.29 -6.31
CA LEU A 95 1.90 4.44 -6.93
C LEU A 95 1.74 4.54 -8.45
N ALA A 96 2.82 4.90 -9.15
CA ALA A 96 2.83 4.95 -10.61
C ALA A 96 2.65 3.56 -11.25
N SER A 97 3.09 2.49 -10.57
CA SER A 97 2.93 1.12 -11.06
C SER A 97 1.52 0.57 -10.81
N MET A 98 0.95 -0.05 -11.84
CA MET A 98 -0.35 -0.74 -11.81
C MET A 98 -0.27 -2.14 -11.21
N GLU A 99 0.93 -2.67 -11.00
CA GLU A 99 1.16 -4.00 -10.44
C GLU A 99 1.17 -3.99 -8.91
N GLU A 100 1.19 -2.79 -8.30
CA GLU A 100 1.17 -2.64 -6.85
C GLU A 100 -0.23 -2.94 -6.29
N GLU A 101 -0.27 -3.70 -5.21
CA GLU A 101 -1.52 -4.20 -4.60
C GLU A 101 -2.51 -3.07 -4.28
N ASN A 102 -2.03 -1.95 -3.75
CA ASN A 102 -2.84 -0.77 -3.45
C ASN A 102 -3.38 -0.08 -4.70
N THR A 103 -2.62 -0.05 -5.81
CA THR A 103 -3.11 0.48 -7.09
C THR A 103 -4.17 -0.45 -7.69
N ILE A 104 -3.98 -1.78 -7.60
CA ILE A 104 -4.97 -2.77 -8.02
C ILE A 104 -6.26 -2.62 -7.20
N GLU A 105 -6.15 -2.48 -5.87
CA GLU A 105 -7.29 -2.27 -4.98
C GLU A 105 -8.06 -0.99 -5.35
N PHE A 106 -7.34 0.11 -5.61
CA PHE A 106 -7.93 1.36 -6.08
C PHE A 106 -8.70 1.19 -7.38
N MET A 107 -8.12 0.52 -8.38
CA MET A 107 -8.77 0.27 -9.67
C MET A 107 -10.02 -0.61 -9.52
N ASN A 108 -9.96 -1.63 -8.66
CA ASN A 108 -11.11 -2.47 -8.36
C ASN A 108 -12.22 -1.70 -7.65
N TYR A 109 -11.85 -0.81 -6.73
CA TYR A 109 -12.80 0.04 -6.03
C TYR A 109 -13.50 1.00 -7.00
N ILE A 110 -12.78 1.67 -7.90
CA ILE A 110 -13.39 2.54 -8.93
C ILE A 110 -14.35 1.74 -9.81
N ARG A 111 -13.95 0.55 -10.26
CA ARG A 111 -14.84 -0.31 -11.07
C ARG A 111 -16.14 -0.61 -10.33
N PHE A 112 -16.04 -0.93 -9.03
CA PHE A 112 -17.20 -1.15 -8.19
C PHE A 112 -18.05 0.11 -8.00
N THR A 113 -17.43 1.28 -7.79
CA THR A 113 -18.17 2.54 -7.64
C THR A 113 -18.94 2.90 -8.90
N GLU A 114 -18.46 2.52 -10.10
CA GLU A 114 -19.10 2.83 -11.38
C GLU A 114 -20.20 1.86 -11.82
N ILE A 115 -20.47 0.78 -11.07
CA ILE A 115 -21.57 -0.13 -11.41
C ILE A 115 -22.91 0.57 -11.15
N ARG A 116 -23.66 0.91 -12.19
CA ARG A 116 -24.99 1.52 -12.08
C ARG A 116 -26.14 0.51 -12.24
N ASP A 117 -25.86 -0.67 -12.76
CA ASP A 117 -26.86 -1.74 -12.90
C ASP A 117 -27.08 -2.48 -11.58
N LYS A 118 -28.33 -2.47 -11.09
CA LYS A 118 -28.74 -3.12 -9.85
C LYS A 118 -28.62 -4.64 -9.94
N ASN A 119 -28.86 -5.25 -11.10
CA ASN A 119 -28.77 -6.70 -11.26
C ASN A 119 -27.32 -7.18 -11.12
N THR A 120 -26.38 -6.51 -11.77
CA THR A 120 -24.94 -6.76 -11.63
C THR A 120 -24.49 -6.69 -10.16
N LEU A 121 -24.97 -5.69 -9.40
CA LEU A 121 -24.65 -5.60 -7.96
C LEU A 121 -25.25 -6.76 -7.15
N LEU A 122 -26.46 -7.22 -7.48
CA LEU A 122 -27.09 -8.36 -6.81
C LEU A 122 -26.32 -9.65 -7.06
N GLU A 123 -25.86 -9.87 -8.29
CA GLU A 123 -25.01 -11.01 -8.64
C GLU A 123 -23.69 -10.98 -7.87
N LEU A 124 -23.02 -9.82 -7.83
CA LEU A 124 -21.79 -9.65 -7.06
C LEU A 124 -21.99 -9.90 -5.56
N MET A 125 -23.09 -9.41 -5.00
CA MET A 125 -23.44 -9.64 -3.59
C MET A 125 -23.63 -11.13 -3.29
N ASN A 126 -24.31 -11.86 -4.18
CA ASN A 126 -24.49 -13.30 -4.06
C ASN A 126 -23.16 -14.06 -4.14
N ILE A 127 -22.28 -13.69 -5.08
CA ILE A 127 -20.93 -14.27 -5.21
C ILE A 127 -20.13 -14.04 -3.92
N TYR A 128 -20.14 -12.82 -3.40
CA TYR A 128 -19.44 -12.46 -2.16
C TYR A 128 -19.90 -13.29 -0.96
N GLU A 129 -21.22 -13.40 -0.76
CA GLU A 129 -21.80 -14.19 0.34
C GLU A 129 -21.46 -15.68 0.23
N ASN A 130 -21.47 -16.22 -0.99
CA ASN A 130 -21.08 -17.61 -1.24
C ASN A 130 -19.61 -17.84 -0.88
N ASN A 131 -18.70 -16.97 -1.32
CA ASN A 131 -17.27 -17.09 -1.02
C ASN A 131 -16.99 -17.02 0.50
N ARG A 132 -17.65 -16.09 1.22
CA ARG A 132 -17.54 -16.01 2.70
C ARG A 132 -17.98 -17.29 3.40
N ARG A 133 -19.02 -17.96 2.91
CA ARG A 133 -19.52 -19.22 3.48
C ARG A 133 -18.52 -20.35 3.26
N THR A 134 -17.87 -20.40 2.10
CA THR A 134 -16.85 -21.40 1.77
C THR A 134 -15.62 -21.25 2.67
N ASP A 135 -15.12 -20.02 2.85
CA ASP A 135 -13.95 -19.73 3.71
C ASP A 135 -14.19 -20.08 5.18
N LYS A 136 -15.41 -19.87 5.69
CA LYS A 136 -15.77 -20.26 7.06
C LYS A 136 -15.76 -21.77 7.26
N LYS A 137 -16.18 -22.57 6.27
CA LYS A 137 -16.16 -24.04 6.37
C LYS A 137 -14.74 -24.60 6.41
N ILE A 138 -13.79 -23.98 5.71
CA ILE A 138 -12.39 -24.41 5.66
C ILE A 138 -11.66 -24.15 6.99
N LYS A 139 -12.06 -23.12 7.76
CA LYS A 139 -11.41 -22.78 9.05
C LYS A 139 -11.94 -23.55 10.26
N THR A 140 -13.01 -24.34 10.10
CA THR A 140 -13.67 -25.07 11.19
C THR A 140 -13.56 -26.60 11.08
N GLY A 141 -12.83 -27.10 10.09
CA GLY A 141 -12.48 -28.52 9.94
C GLY A 141 -10.98 -28.71 10.06
#